data_AF-A0A1H8ZYV5-F1
#
_entry.id   AF-A0A1H8ZYV5-F1
#
_cell.length_a   1.000
_cell.length_b   1.000
_cell.length_c   1.000
_cell.angle_alpha   90.00
_cell.angle_beta   90.00
_cell.angle_gamma   90.00
#
_symmetry.space_group_name_H-M   'P 1'
#
loop_
_entity.id
_entity.type
_entity.pdbx_description
1 polymer ?
#
loop_
_entity_poly.entity_id
_entity_poly.type
_entity_poly.pdbx_seq_one_letter_code
_entity_poly.pdbx_strand_id
1 'polypeptide(L)'
;MSDNRLSLIKKYFDTSGVHLNNSEKDLLCNVIDNSGKYNGFTSSIKIEEDSGKDYNGRWSIATKTQYKINIDDSDFSIDVDYHHSCDDGYDNKKELQLTDVRSVISALEEIENEL
;
A
#
# COMPACT_ATOMS: atom_id res chain seq x y z
N MET A 1 -4.02 27.88 -8.50
CA MET A 1 -4.39 26.82 -7.54
C MET A 1 -3.47 25.57 -7.60
N SER A 2 -2.31 25.62 -8.27
CA SER A 2 -1.39 24.48 -8.40
C SER A 2 -0.31 24.38 -7.29
N ASP A 3 0.02 25.48 -6.61
CA ASP A 3 1.15 25.54 -5.66
C ASP A 3 0.89 24.93 -4.27
N ASN A 4 -0.37 24.67 -3.91
CA ASN A 4 -0.70 24.18 -2.57
C ASN A 4 -0.52 22.65 -2.42
N ARG A 5 -0.65 21.89 -3.51
CA ARG A 5 -0.56 20.42 -3.51
C ARG A 5 0.83 19.91 -3.14
N LEU A 6 1.87 20.42 -3.79
CA LEU A 6 3.25 20.04 -3.46
C LEU A 6 3.64 20.49 -2.05
N SER A 7 3.15 21.65 -1.61
CA SER A 7 3.39 22.16 -0.27
C SER A 7 2.75 21.29 0.81
N LEU A 8 1.56 20.75 0.54
CA LEU A 8 0.89 19.79 1.42
C LEU A 8 1.67 18.48 1.51
N ILE A 9 2.04 17.89 0.37
CA ILE A 9 2.80 16.62 0.32
C ILE A 9 4.12 16.74 1.08
N LYS A 10 4.83 17.87 0.94
CA LYS A 10 6.10 18.13 1.64
C LYS A 10 5.99 18.22 3.16
N LYS A 11 4.79 18.34 3.73
CA LYS A 11 4.61 18.27 5.19
C LYS A 11 4.80 16.86 5.73
N TYR A 12 4.49 15.85 4.91
CA TYR A 12 4.49 14.44 5.29
C TYR A 12 5.65 13.66 4.68
N PHE A 13 6.19 14.13 3.55
CA PHE A 13 7.22 13.41 2.80
C PHE A 13 8.38 14.31 2.42
N ASP A 14 9.60 13.75 2.49
CA ASP A 14 10.74 14.33 1.79
C ASP A 14 10.63 14.04 0.29
N THR A 15 10.28 15.07 -0.49
CA THR A 15 10.23 14.97 -1.95
C THR A 15 11.54 15.41 -2.62
N SER A 16 12.62 15.57 -1.86
CA SER A 16 13.92 16.00 -2.40
C SER A 16 14.45 14.96 -3.38
N GLY A 17 14.68 15.37 -4.63
CA GLY A 17 15.13 14.45 -5.67
C GLY A 17 14.02 13.59 -6.31
N VAL A 18 12.75 13.76 -5.92
CA VAL A 18 11.62 13.03 -6.48
C VAL A 18 10.77 13.95 -7.36
N HIS A 19 10.62 13.62 -8.64
CA HIS A 19 9.70 14.31 -9.54
C HIS A 19 8.33 13.64 -9.53
N LEU A 20 7.34 14.31 -8.94
CA LEU A 20 5.96 13.85 -8.90
C LEU A 20 5.17 14.36 -10.11
N ASN A 21 4.50 13.46 -10.82
CA ASN A 21 3.56 13.79 -11.88
C ASN A 21 2.21 14.30 -11.29
N ASN A 22 1.27 14.71 -12.14
CA ASN A 22 0.00 15.27 -11.64
C ASN A 22 -0.91 14.22 -10.99
N SER A 23 -1.00 13.01 -11.55
CA SER A 23 -1.80 11.93 -11.00
C SER A 23 -1.30 11.49 -9.62
N GLU A 24 0.02 11.34 -9.46
CA GLU A 24 0.65 11.00 -8.17
C GLU A 24 0.37 12.07 -7.11
N LYS A 25 0.42 13.35 -7.49
CA LYS A 25 0.08 14.46 -6.58
C LYS A 25 -1.39 14.41 -6.19
N ASP A 26 -2.28 14.13 -7.13
CA ASP A 26 -3.71 14.10 -6.90
C ASP A 26 -4.10 12.91 -6.00
N LEU A 27 -3.49 11.74 -6.21
CA LEU A 27 -3.65 10.56 -5.34
C LEU A 27 -3.21 10.87 -3.90
N LEU A 28 -1.99 11.38 -3.72
CA LEU A 28 -1.47 11.74 -2.41
C LEU A 28 -2.31 12.82 -1.73
N CYS A 29 -2.66 13.88 -2.45
CA CYS A 29 -3.48 14.96 -1.88
C CYS A 29 -4.88 14.46 -1.53
N ASN A 30 -5.50 13.60 -2.33
CA ASN A 30 -6.82 13.04 -2.01
C ASN A 30 -6.81 12.28 -0.68
N VAL A 31 -5.76 11.49 -0.43
CA VAL A 31 -5.64 10.73 0.82
C VAL A 31 -5.31 11.67 2.00
N ILE A 32 -4.38 12.62 1.81
CA ILE A 32 -3.96 13.56 2.87
C ILE A 32 -5.07 14.55 3.24
N ASP A 33 -5.76 15.15 2.26
CA ASP A 33 -6.85 16.11 2.50
C ASP A 33 -8.05 15.44 3.20
N ASN A 34 -8.19 14.12 3.05
CA ASN A 34 -9.20 13.31 3.70
C ASN A 34 -8.60 12.40 4.79
N SER A 35 -7.57 12.87 5.50
CA SER A 35 -6.86 12.08 6.51
C SER A 35 -7.80 11.46 7.57
N GLY A 36 -8.88 12.14 7.96
CA GLY A 36 -9.87 11.59 8.89
C GLY A 36 -10.65 10.36 8.37
N LYS A 37 -10.76 10.20 7.03
CA LYS A 37 -11.36 9.00 6.40
C LYS A 37 -10.33 7.88 6.27
N TYR A 38 -9.09 8.24 5.89
CA TYR A 38 -8.08 7.26 5.49
C TYR A 38 -7.11 6.86 6.61
N ASN A 39 -7.02 7.61 7.71
CA ASN A 39 -6.23 7.19 8.85
C ASN A 39 -6.86 5.94 9.50
N GLY A 40 -6.09 4.85 9.58
CA GLY A 40 -6.56 3.54 10.01
C GLY A 40 -7.32 2.76 8.94
N PHE A 41 -7.42 3.28 7.70
CA PHE A 41 -8.00 2.54 6.59
C PHE A 41 -7.18 1.28 6.31
N THR A 42 -7.87 0.17 6.09
CA THR A 42 -7.25 -1.12 5.77
C THR A 42 -7.79 -1.67 4.46
N SER A 43 -6.88 -2.05 3.57
CA SER A 43 -7.18 -2.77 2.32
C SER A 43 -6.54 -4.16 2.36
N SER A 44 -7.10 -5.12 1.62
CA SER A 44 -6.55 -6.47 1.54
C SER A 44 -6.72 -7.05 0.15
N ILE A 45 -5.60 -7.21 -0.54
CA ILE A 45 -5.53 -7.82 -1.86
C ILE A 45 -5.17 -9.30 -1.67
N LYS A 46 -6.00 -10.20 -2.20
CA LYS A 46 -5.73 -11.64 -2.25
C LYS A 46 -5.62 -12.09 -3.69
N ILE A 47 -4.52 -12.76 -4.01
CA ILE A 47 -4.25 -13.35 -5.32
C ILE A 47 -4.09 -14.85 -5.09
N GLU A 48 -5.00 -15.65 -5.65
CA GLU A 48 -4.80 -17.09 -5.78
C GLU A 48 -4.01 -17.33 -7.06
N GLU A 49 -2.74 -17.72 -6.92
CA GLU A 49 -1.80 -17.79 -8.03
C GLU A 49 -1.94 -19.09 -8.81
N ASP A 50 -2.06 -20.21 -8.10
CA ASP A 50 -2.30 -21.51 -8.71
C ASP A 50 -2.94 -22.47 -7.71
N SER A 51 -3.75 -23.39 -8.21
CA SER A 51 -4.37 -24.43 -7.39
C SER A 51 -4.71 -25.65 -8.25
N GLY A 52 -4.54 -26.84 -7.66
CA GLY A 52 -4.75 -28.08 -8.39
C GLY A 52 -4.97 -29.29 -7.48
N LYS A 53 -4.99 -30.47 -8.10
CA LYS A 53 -4.96 -31.76 -7.40
C LYS A 53 -3.64 -32.46 -7.67
N ASP A 54 -2.88 -32.73 -6.63
CA ASP A 54 -1.70 -33.59 -6.66
C ASP A 54 -2.01 -34.96 -6.02
N TYR A 55 -0.98 -35.77 -5.77
CA TYR A 55 -1.11 -37.07 -5.12
C TYR A 55 -1.54 -36.98 -3.65
N ASN A 56 -1.45 -35.79 -3.02
CA ASN A 56 -1.94 -35.51 -1.66
C ASN A 56 -3.37 -34.98 -1.62
N GLY A 57 -4.01 -34.79 -2.79
CA GLY A 57 -5.43 -34.51 -2.93
C GLY A 57 -5.72 -33.11 -3.47
N ARG A 58 -5.04 -32.07 -2.95
CA ARG A 58 -5.09 -30.67 -3.43
C ARG A 58 -3.81 -29.93 -3.05
N TRP A 59 -3.43 -28.98 -3.89
CA TRP A 59 -2.41 -27.98 -3.60
C TRP A 59 -2.92 -26.59 -4.00
N SER A 60 -2.43 -25.55 -3.32
CA SER A 60 -2.76 -24.16 -3.56
C SER A 60 -1.59 -23.25 -3.22
N ILE A 61 -1.44 -22.19 -4.00
CA ILE A 61 -0.52 -21.07 -3.77
C ILE A 61 -1.37 -19.80 -3.70
N ALA A 62 -1.22 -19.07 -2.60
CA ALA A 62 -1.93 -17.83 -2.40
C ALA A 62 -1.00 -16.76 -1.84
N THR A 63 -1.16 -15.55 -2.36
CA THR A 63 -0.55 -14.33 -1.86
C THR A 63 -1.64 -13.45 -1.30
N LYS A 64 -1.44 -12.96 -0.08
CA LYS A 64 -2.29 -11.97 0.57
C LYS A 64 -1.43 -10.79 1.00
N THR A 65 -1.80 -9.60 0.56
CA THR A 65 -1.16 -8.36 1.00
C THR A 65 -2.21 -7.49 1.68
N GLN A 66 -1.94 -7.08 2.91
CA GLN A 66 -2.78 -6.15 3.66
C GLN A 66 -2.07 -4.82 3.79
N TYR A 67 -2.78 -3.76 3.49
CA TYR A 67 -2.30 -2.39 3.58
C TYR A 67 -3.05 -1.68 4.69
N LYS A 68 -2.34 -0.96 5.55
CA LYS A 68 -2.94 -0.09 6.56
C LYS A 68 -2.33 1.30 6.46
N ILE A 69 -3.16 2.29 6.19
CA ILE A 69 -2.73 3.68 6.11
C ILE A 69 -2.74 4.28 7.51
N ASN A 70 -1.64 4.92 7.91
CA ASN A 70 -1.57 5.71 9.14
C ASN A 70 -1.15 7.13 8.79
N ILE A 71 -1.94 8.12 9.23
CA ILE A 71 -1.72 9.54 8.96
C ILE A 71 -1.86 10.29 10.28
N ASP A 72 -0.76 10.85 10.75
CA ASP A 72 -0.70 11.71 11.92
C ASP A 72 -0.35 13.15 11.51
N ASP A 73 -0.39 14.12 12.42
CA ASP A 73 -0.25 15.55 12.11
C ASP A 73 1.04 15.93 11.33
N SER A 74 2.08 15.10 11.40
CA SER A 74 3.37 15.30 10.72
C SER A 74 3.86 14.13 9.89
N ASP A 75 3.20 12.96 9.96
CA ASP A 75 3.76 11.72 9.44
C ASP A 75 2.71 10.94 8.64
N PHE A 76 3.16 10.34 7.54
CA PHE A 76 2.35 9.45 6.73
C PHE A 76 3.12 8.15 6.56
N SER A 77 2.49 7.04 6.89
CA SER A 77 3.05 5.71 6.66
C SER A 77 1.99 4.73 6.19
N ILE A 78 2.45 3.68 5.52
CA ILE A 78 1.60 2.52 5.18
C ILE A 78 2.26 1.28 5.76
N ASP A 79 1.59 0.61 6.67
CA ASP A 79 2.00 -0.71 7.11
C ASP A 79 1.51 -1.75 6.09
N VAL A 80 2.42 -2.59 5.63
CA VAL A 80 2.17 -3.65 4.66
C VAL A 80 2.48 -4.99 5.30
N ASP A 81 1.46 -5.83 5.44
CA ASP A 81 1.59 -7.22 5.85
C ASP A 81 1.42 -8.13 4.62
N TYR A 82 2.52 -8.72 4.18
CA TYR A 82 2.57 -9.67 3.07
C TYR A 82 2.64 -11.09 3.61
N HIS A 83 1.78 -11.95 3.08
CA HIS A 83 1.75 -13.37 3.40
C HIS A 83 1.64 -14.19 2.11
N HIS A 84 2.62 -15.05 1.87
CA HIS A 84 2.61 -16.01 0.78
C HIS A 84 2.67 -17.42 1.34
N SER A 85 1.69 -18.23 0.97
CA SER A 85 1.54 -19.59 1.50
C SER A 85 1.38 -20.61 0.37
N CYS A 86 2.03 -21.76 0.53
CA CYS A 86 1.85 -22.95 -0.29
C CYS A 86 1.51 -24.15 0.60
N ASP A 87 0.67 -25.06 0.09
CA ASP A 87 0.22 -26.26 0.82
C ASP A 87 1.37 -27.24 1.18
N ASP A 88 2.54 -27.09 0.56
CA ASP A 88 3.74 -27.86 0.91
C ASP A 88 4.43 -27.37 2.20
N GLY A 89 3.86 -26.37 2.86
CA GLY A 89 4.34 -25.80 4.11
C GLY A 89 5.31 -24.64 3.92
N TYR A 90 5.54 -24.18 2.68
CA TYR A 90 6.23 -22.92 2.44
C TYR A 90 5.33 -21.75 2.86
N ASP A 91 5.75 -21.06 3.92
CA ASP A 91 5.10 -19.85 4.42
C ASP A 91 6.14 -18.72 4.50
N ASN A 92 5.91 -17.67 3.74
CA ASN A 92 6.72 -16.47 3.75
C ASN A 92 5.88 -15.27 4.18
N LYS A 93 6.17 -14.77 5.39
CA LYS A 93 5.54 -13.58 5.94
C LYS A 93 6.54 -12.43 5.98
N LYS A 94 6.11 -11.25 5.55
CA LYS A 94 6.91 -10.02 5.62
C LYS A 94 6.05 -8.85 6.04
N GLU A 95 6.47 -8.19 7.11
CA GLU A 95 5.89 -6.92 7.56
C GLU A 95 6.85 -5.79 7.22
N LEU A 96 6.30 -4.72 6.64
CA LEU A 96 7.04 -3.54 6.22
C LEU A 96 6.26 -2.29 6.61
N GLN A 97 6.97 -1.24 7.00
CA GLN A 97 6.40 0.09 7.11
C GLN A 97 6.98 0.96 6.00
N LEU A 98 6.12 1.49 5.15
CA LEU A 98 6.48 2.35 4.04
C LEU A 98 6.36 3.81 4.47
N THR A 99 7.48 4.53 4.40
CA THR A 99 7.57 5.97 4.75
C THR A 99 8.14 6.81 3.60
N ASP A 100 8.81 6.18 2.63
CA ASP A 100 9.27 6.86 1.42
C ASP A 100 8.11 7.15 0.46
N VAL A 101 8.14 8.33 -0.14
CA VAL A 101 7.05 8.81 -1.02
C VAL A 101 6.80 7.88 -2.20
N ARG A 102 7.83 7.26 -2.79
CA ARG A 102 7.64 6.34 -3.93
C ARG A 102 7.00 5.05 -3.50
N SER A 103 7.48 4.47 -2.40
CA SER A 103 6.87 3.25 -1.84
C SER A 103 5.42 3.48 -1.43
N VAL A 104 5.12 4.63 -0.82
CA VAL A 104 3.75 5.00 -0.48
C VAL A 104 2.87 5.16 -1.72
N ILE A 105 3.34 5.87 -2.75
CA ILE A 105 2.59 6.01 -4.01
C ILE A 105 2.29 4.64 -4.59
N SER A 106 3.30 3.76 -4.72
CA SER A 106 3.10 2.42 -5.27
C SER A 106 2.06 1.61 -4.48
N ALA A 107 2.11 1.68 -3.14
CA ALA A 107 1.11 1.02 -2.31
C ALA A 107 -0.30 1.61 -2.49
N LEU A 108 -0.43 2.94 -2.60
CA LEU A 108 -1.71 3.60 -2.84
C LEU A 108 -2.27 3.30 -4.24
N GLU A 109 -1.42 3.20 -5.26
CA GLU A 109 -1.79 2.80 -6.62
C GLU A 109 -2.32 1.36 -6.66
N GLU A 110 -1.69 0.44 -5.91
CA GLU A 110 -2.18 -0.95 -5.80
C GLU A 110 -3.58 -1.05 -5.19
N ILE A 111 -3.88 -0.20 -4.20
CA ILE A 111 -5.17 -0.17 -3.50
C ILE A 111 -6.10 0.93 -4.01
N GLU A 112 -5.79 1.58 -5.13
CA GLU A 112 -6.52 2.79 -5.60
C GLU A 112 -8.02 2.52 -5.79
N ASN A 113 -8.38 1.31 -6.24
CA ASN A 113 -9.77 0.90 -6.41
C ASN A 113 -10.56 0.78 -5.09
N GLU A 114 -9.86 0.72 -3.96
CA GLU A 114 -10.46 0.59 -2.61
C GLU A 114 -10.47 1.93 -1.83
N LEU A 115 -9.79 2.97 -2.33
CA LEU A 115 -9.74 4.31 -1.70
C LEU A 115 -11.01 5.13 -1.97
#